data_AF-A0A960T4Y1-F1
#
_entry.id   AF-A0A960T4Y1-F1
#
_cell.length_a   1.000
_cell.length_b   1.000
_cell.length_c   1.000
_cell.angle_alpha   90.00
_cell.angle_beta   90.00
_cell.angle_gamma   90.00
#
_symmetry.space_group_name_H-M   'P 1'
#
loop_
_entity.id
_entity.type
_entity.pdbx_description
1 polymer ?
#
loop_
_entity_poly.entity_id
_entity_poly.type
_entity_poly.pdbx_seq_one_letter_code
_entity_poly.pdbx_strand_id
1 'polypeptide(L)'
;MVVNHTLFFALLNTEIAGEDGDEGAKPKGFLFPNDFAVLDEAHTIEQVAAVQLGLRVSQAGLRFDLQRLYHPRTRKGLLRAFGRASAMLAVEEAVRESERFFQQIGDRSSFGNYSKECRVRQPEFVPNTLADPLRRLWGEIDSIAAETESETTRAELQ
;
A
#
# COMPACT_ATOMS: atom_id res chain seq x y z
N MET A 1 25.71 -14.21 -14.72
CA MET A 1 25.66 -12.87 -14.10
C MET A 1 25.61 -13.05 -12.60
N VAL A 2 26.24 -12.17 -11.81
CA VAL A 2 26.16 -12.21 -10.33
C VAL A 2 25.54 -10.90 -9.86
N VAL A 3 24.48 -11.00 -9.06
CA VAL A 3 23.75 -9.86 -8.47
C VAL A 3 23.41 -10.19 -7.02
N ASN A 4 23.20 -9.18 -6.17
CA ASN A 4 22.71 -9.41 -4.82
C ASN A 4 21.18 -9.66 -4.82
N HIS A 5 20.65 -10.25 -3.74
CA HIS A 5 19.23 -10.57 -3.62
C HIS A 5 18.31 -9.36 -3.77
N THR A 6 18.71 -8.19 -3.26
CA THR A 6 17.93 -6.96 -3.40
C THR A 6 17.73 -6.59 -4.86
N LEU A 7 18.81 -6.55 -5.64
CA LEU A 7 18.75 -6.22 -7.06
C LEU A 7 18.03 -7.32 -7.84
N PHE A 8 18.23 -8.59 -7.48
CA PHE A 8 17.50 -9.71 -8.07
C PHE A 8 15.99 -9.50 -7.97
N PHE A 9 15.44 -9.25 -6.77
CA PHE A 9 13.99 -9.06 -6.59
C PHE A 9 13.47 -7.72 -7.12
N ALA A 10 14.24 -6.64 -7.03
CA ALA A 10 13.85 -5.35 -7.59
C ALA A 10 13.68 -5.43 -9.12
N LEU A 11 14.52 -6.24 -9.79
CA LEU A 11 14.47 -6.45 -11.24
C LEU A 11 13.63 -7.68 -11.63
N LEU A 12 13.21 -8.50 -10.66
CA LEU A 12 12.35 -9.67 -10.89
C LEU A 12 10.94 -9.26 -11.28
N ASN A 13 10.52 -8.04 -10.91
CA ASN A 13 9.29 -7.44 -11.38
C ASN A 13 9.42 -7.06 -12.87
N THR A 14 9.64 -8.06 -13.69
CA THR A 14 9.21 -8.06 -15.07
C THR A 14 7.72 -7.80 -14.98
N GLU A 15 7.24 -6.71 -15.59
CA GLU A 15 5.83 -6.65 -15.98
C GLU A 15 5.46 -8.06 -16.45
N ILE A 16 4.61 -8.76 -15.69
CA ILE A 16 4.00 -10.00 -16.16
C ILE A 16 3.43 -9.57 -17.49
N ALA A 17 4.07 -10.03 -18.56
CA ALA A 17 3.89 -9.52 -19.89
C ALA A 17 2.39 -9.38 -20.10
N GLY A 18 1.95 -8.17 -20.45
CA GLY A 18 0.56 -7.93 -20.77
C GLY A 18 0.08 -9.06 -21.66
N GLU A 19 -1.14 -9.52 -21.41
CA GLU A 19 -1.86 -10.53 -22.20
C GLU A 19 -2.11 -10.08 -23.66
N ASP A 20 -1.33 -9.13 -24.17
CA ASP A 20 -1.31 -8.72 -25.56
C ASP A 20 -0.18 -9.50 -26.24
N GLY A 21 -0.58 -10.57 -26.94
CA GLY A 21 0.27 -11.50 -27.67
C GLY A 21 1.03 -10.87 -28.85
N ASP A 22 1.95 -9.95 -28.55
CA ASP A 22 2.92 -9.47 -29.52
C ASP A 22 4.10 -10.44 -29.56
N GLU A 23 4.10 -11.35 -30.55
CA GLU A 23 5.12 -12.38 -30.80
C GLU A 23 6.54 -11.80 -31.07
N GLY A 24 6.74 -10.49 -30.94
CA GLY A 24 8.00 -9.78 -31.14
C GLY A 24 8.57 -9.05 -29.91
N ALA A 25 7.86 -9.00 -28.78
CA ALA A 25 8.35 -8.29 -27.60
C ALA A 25 9.50 -9.07 -26.93
N LYS A 26 10.72 -8.51 -26.94
CA LYS A 26 11.84 -9.04 -26.14
C LYS A 26 11.37 -9.16 -24.68
N PRO A 27 11.60 -10.30 -24.00
CA PRO A 27 11.25 -10.43 -22.60
C PRO A 27 11.92 -9.28 -21.83
N LYS A 28 11.11 -8.39 -21.26
CA LYS A 28 11.60 -7.32 -20.39
C LYS A 28 12.03 -7.97 -19.08
N GLY A 29 13.32 -8.15 -18.89
CA GLY A 29 13.86 -8.78 -17.70
C GLY A 29 15.32 -9.18 -17.87
N PHE A 30 15.92 -9.66 -16.80
CA PHE A 30 17.29 -10.19 -16.82
C PHE A 30 17.35 -11.73 -16.80
N LEU A 31 16.18 -12.39 -16.70
CA LEU A 31 16.01 -13.84 -16.76
C LEU A 31 15.34 -14.20 -18.09
N PHE A 32 15.99 -15.05 -18.88
CA PHE A 32 15.50 -15.53 -20.17
C PHE A 32 14.96 -16.96 -20.07
N PRO A 33 14.13 -17.41 -21.03
CA PRO A 33 13.73 -18.82 -21.10
C PRO A 33 14.96 -19.74 -21.08
N ASN A 34 14.90 -20.79 -20.24
CA ASN A 34 15.98 -21.74 -19.98
C ASN A 34 17.17 -21.22 -19.16
N ASP A 35 17.08 -20.03 -18.56
CA ASP A 35 18.03 -19.62 -17.52
C ASP A 35 17.74 -20.33 -16.18
N PHE A 36 18.78 -20.44 -15.35
CA PHE A 36 18.66 -20.89 -13.97
C PHE A 36 19.34 -19.88 -13.04
N ALA A 37 18.73 -19.67 -11.86
CA ALA A 37 19.29 -18.84 -10.80
C ALA A 37 19.85 -19.74 -9.70
N VAL A 38 21.09 -19.49 -9.29
CA VAL A 38 21.67 -20.09 -8.08
C VAL A 38 21.57 -19.06 -6.97
N LEU A 39 20.84 -19.41 -5.92
CA LEU A 39 20.58 -18.54 -4.78
C LEU A 39 21.50 -18.96 -3.63
N ASP A 40 22.52 -18.14 -3.38
CA ASP A 40 23.34 -18.29 -2.18
C ASP A 40 22.56 -17.80 -0.96
N GLU A 41 22.86 -18.29 0.24
CA GLU A 41 22.19 -17.87 1.48
C GLU A 41 20.65 -17.84 1.40
N ALA A 42 20.08 -18.90 0.83
CA ALA A 42 18.64 -19.04 0.57
C ALA A 42 17.77 -18.82 1.82
N HIS A 43 18.34 -18.91 3.03
CA HIS A 43 17.64 -18.60 4.27
C HIS A 43 17.18 -17.12 4.37
N THR A 44 17.82 -16.19 3.63
CA THR A 44 17.48 -14.76 3.60
C THR A 44 16.42 -14.40 2.56
N ILE A 45 16.13 -15.33 1.65
CA ILE A 45 15.39 -15.03 0.42
C ILE A 45 13.97 -14.52 0.69
N GLU A 46 13.28 -15.13 1.65
CA GLU A 46 11.90 -14.78 2.03
C GLU A 46 11.84 -13.33 2.51
N GLN A 47 12.78 -12.93 3.38
CA GLN A 47 12.80 -11.58 3.94
C GLN A 47 13.13 -10.54 2.87
N VAL A 48 14.11 -10.80 2.01
CA VAL A 48 14.48 -9.86 0.93
C VAL A 48 13.35 -9.74 -0.09
N ALA A 49 12.71 -10.84 -0.47
CA ALA A 49 11.56 -10.84 -1.36
C ALA A 49 10.38 -10.05 -0.74
N ALA A 50 10.04 -10.28 0.52
CA ALA A 50 8.99 -9.53 1.21
C ALA A 50 9.30 -8.03 1.27
N VAL A 51 10.56 -7.66 1.43
CA VAL A 51 11.02 -6.27 1.43
C VAL A 51 10.87 -5.60 0.05
N GLN A 52 11.21 -6.30 -1.04
CA GLN A 52 11.24 -5.73 -2.39
C GLN A 52 9.91 -5.84 -3.14
N LEU A 53 9.19 -6.95 -2.96
CA LEU A 53 7.94 -7.25 -3.68
C LEU A 53 6.69 -7.06 -2.82
N GLY A 54 6.83 -7.06 -1.50
CA GLY A 54 5.69 -7.00 -0.58
C GLY A 54 5.06 -5.62 -0.50
N LEU A 55 3.75 -5.58 -0.33
CA LEU A 55 3.01 -4.36 0.00
C LEU A 55 3.40 -3.89 1.42
N ARG A 56 3.67 -2.60 1.57
CA ARG A 56 4.00 -1.99 2.85
C ARG A 56 2.93 -0.97 3.22
N VAL A 57 2.28 -1.19 4.35
CA VAL A 57 1.34 -0.24 4.95
C VAL A 57 1.78 0.02 6.38
N SER A 58 1.80 1.28 6.80
CA SER A 58 2.16 1.68 8.15
C SER A 58 1.12 2.64 8.72
N GLN A 59 0.96 2.61 10.05
CA GLN A 59 0.07 3.56 10.75
C GLN A 59 0.44 5.01 10.45
N ALA A 60 1.74 5.33 10.48
CA ALA A 60 2.23 6.68 10.23
C ALA A 60 1.98 7.12 8.78
N GLY A 61 2.24 6.25 7.80
CA GLY A 61 1.98 6.53 6.39
C GLY A 61 0.50 6.74 6.11
N LEU A 62 -0.35 5.80 6.53
CA LEU A 62 -1.80 5.91 6.34
C LEU A 62 -2.36 7.16 7.02
N ARG A 63 -1.91 7.48 8.24
CA ARG A 63 -2.33 8.71 8.93
C ARG A 63 -1.88 9.96 8.17
N PHE A 64 -0.66 9.98 7.65
CA PHE A 64 -0.15 11.10 6.86
C PHE A 64 -1.01 11.32 5.61
N ASP A 65 -1.31 10.26 4.85
CA ASP A 65 -2.14 10.33 3.65
C ASP A 65 -3.55 10.85 3.95
N LEU A 66 -4.19 10.32 5.00
CA LEU A 66 -5.51 10.78 5.44
C LEU A 66 -5.48 12.26 5.89
N GLN A 67 -4.46 12.68 6.65
CA GLN A 67 -4.34 14.06 7.11
C GLN A 67 -4.01 15.05 6.00
N ARG A 68 -3.42 14.60 4.89
CA ARG A 68 -3.22 15.41 3.68
C ARG A 68 -4.56 15.68 2.97
N LEU A 69 -5.49 14.73 2.99
CA LEU A 69 -6.87 14.95 2.53
C LEU A 69 -7.60 15.96 3.42
N TYR A 70 -7.57 15.74 4.74
CA TYR A 70 -8.10 16.67 5.72
C TYR A 70 -7.49 16.45 7.11
N HIS A 71 -6.93 17.51 7.69
CA HIS A 71 -6.40 17.51 9.04
C HIS A 71 -7.43 18.12 10.02
N PRO A 72 -8.02 17.35 10.95
CA PRO A 72 -9.15 17.81 11.78
C PRO A 72 -8.80 18.98 12.70
N ARG A 73 -7.61 18.93 13.32
CA ARG A 73 -7.13 19.98 14.25
C ARG A 73 -6.86 21.32 13.57
N THR A 74 -6.20 21.32 12.42
CA THR A 74 -5.83 22.56 11.72
C THR A 74 -6.90 23.01 10.72
N ARG A 75 -7.87 22.13 10.42
CA ARG A 75 -8.91 22.31 9.40
C ARG A 75 -8.33 22.67 8.02
N LYS A 76 -7.17 22.08 7.69
CA LYS A 76 -6.45 22.22 6.40
C LYS A 76 -6.47 20.89 5.65
N GLY A 77 -6.18 20.91 4.35
CA GLY A 77 -6.08 19.71 3.50
C GLY A 77 -6.77 19.91 2.16
N LEU A 78 -6.57 18.95 1.26
CA LEU A 78 -7.11 18.95 -0.10
C LEU A 78 -8.64 19.13 -0.12
N LEU A 79 -9.35 18.36 0.71
CA LEU A 79 -10.82 18.33 0.73
C LEU A 79 -11.46 19.63 1.20
N ARG A 80 -10.68 20.53 1.82
CA ARG A 80 -11.15 21.84 2.27
C ARG A 80 -11.60 22.71 1.09
N ALA A 81 -10.95 22.61 -0.05
CA ALA A 81 -11.28 23.40 -1.24
C ALA A 81 -12.68 23.10 -1.78
N PHE A 82 -13.15 21.87 -1.60
CA PHE A 82 -14.45 21.40 -2.11
C PHE A 82 -15.60 21.58 -1.12
N GLY A 83 -15.32 21.98 0.13
CA GLY A 83 -16.35 22.36 1.11
C GLY A 83 -17.30 21.25 1.56
N ARG A 84 -16.99 19.97 1.30
CA ARG A 84 -17.87 18.84 1.65
C ARG A 84 -17.65 18.34 3.08
N ALA A 85 -18.63 18.61 3.93
CA ALA A 85 -18.62 18.16 5.32
C ALA A 85 -18.61 16.62 5.43
N SER A 86 -19.35 15.91 4.58
CA SER A 86 -19.39 14.43 4.54
C SER A 86 -18.01 13.82 4.30
N ALA A 87 -17.27 14.34 3.32
CA ALA A 87 -15.92 13.91 3.01
C ALA A 87 -14.93 14.17 4.16
N MET A 88 -15.03 15.34 4.82
CA MET A 88 -14.20 15.65 6.00
C MET A 88 -14.49 14.71 7.18
N LEU A 89 -15.77 14.41 7.43
CA LEU A 89 -16.19 13.44 8.45
C LEU A 89 -15.70 12.01 8.13
N ALA A 90 -15.73 11.62 6.85
CA ALA A 90 -15.21 10.32 6.41
C ALA A 90 -13.69 10.21 6.64
N VAL A 91 -12.93 11.29 6.43
CA VAL A 91 -11.49 11.32 6.80
C VAL A 91 -11.30 11.18 8.30
N GLU A 92 -12.05 11.92 9.12
CA GLU A 92 -11.97 11.84 10.59
C GLU A 92 -12.24 10.42 11.11
N GLU A 93 -13.24 9.76 10.53
CA GLU A 93 -13.55 8.37 10.85
C GLU A 93 -12.44 7.41 10.40
N ALA A 94 -11.93 7.55 9.17
CA ALA A 94 -10.83 6.72 8.67
C ALA A 94 -9.56 6.86 9.52
N VAL A 95 -9.24 8.07 10.01
CA VAL A 95 -8.10 8.31 10.92
C VAL A 95 -8.30 7.55 12.22
N ARG A 96 -9.48 7.67 12.84
CA ARG A 96 -9.81 7.00 14.11
C ARG A 96 -9.76 5.48 13.99
N GLU A 97 -10.39 4.92 12.96
CA GLU A 97 -10.42 3.46 12.77
C GLU A 97 -9.06 2.91 12.31
N SER A 98 -8.22 3.73 11.66
CA SER A 98 -6.81 3.41 11.41
C SER A 98 -6.02 3.26 12.70
N GLU A 99 -6.13 4.24 13.61
CA GLU A 99 -5.47 4.16 14.91
C GLU A 99 -5.92 2.93 15.69
N ARG A 100 -7.24 2.66 15.71
CA ARG A 100 -7.80 1.48 16.35
C ARG A 100 -7.29 0.18 15.75
N PHE A 101 -7.25 0.06 14.43
CA PHE A 101 -6.78 -1.13 13.73
C PHE A 101 -5.31 -1.44 14.06
N PHE A 102 -4.44 -0.43 13.97
CA PHE A 102 -3.02 -0.60 14.28
C PHE A 102 -2.77 -0.85 15.77
N GLN A 103 -3.57 -0.26 16.66
CA GLN A 103 -3.51 -0.58 18.09
C GLN A 103 -3.84 -2.06 18.34
N GLN A 104 -4.92 -2.58 17.73
CA GLN A 104 -5.29 -4.00 17.85
C GLN A 104 -4.20 -4.93 17.31
N ILE A 105 -3.54 -4.55 16.21
CA ILE A 105 -2.38 -5.29 15.68
C ILE A 105 -1.26 -5.30 16.72
N GLY A 106 -0.94 -4.15 17.29
CA GLY A 106 0.08 -4.01 18.33
C GLY A 106 -0.21 -4.88 19.56
N ASP A 107 -1.45 -4.84 20.05
CA ASP A 107 -1.90 -5.58 21.23
C ASP A 107 -1.84 -7.11 21.03
N ARG A 108 -2.14 -7.59 19.81
CA ARG A 108 -2.10 -9.03 19.49
C ARG A 108 -0.73 -9.51 19.02
N SER A 109 0.16 -8.60 18.61
CA SER A 109 1.50 -8.95 18.14
C SER A 109 2.39 -9.41 19.28
N SER A 110 3.02 -10.57 19.12
CA SER A 110 4.03 -11.06 20.04
C SER A 110 5.42 -10.85 19.44
N PHE A 111 6.22 -10.04 20.13
CA PHE A 111 7.63 -9.82 19.82
C PHE A 111 8.46 -10.62 20.83
N GLY A 112 9.30 -11.54 20.36
CA GLY A 112 10.24 -12.25 21.22
C GLY A 112 11.29 -11.30 21.83
N ASN A 113 11.99 -11.72 22.88
CA ASN A 113 12.96 -10.88 23.62
C ASN A 113 13.99 -10.15 22.75
N TYR A 114 14.35 -10.72 21.59
CA TYR A 114 15.28 -10.14 20.62
C TYR A 114 14.65 -9.94 19.23
N SER A 115 13.39 -10.33 19.04
CA SER A 115 12.72 -10.22 17.74
C SER A 115 12.04 -8.87 17.61
N LYS A 116 12.28 -8.18 16.50
CA LYS A 116 11.59 -6.93 16.13
C LYS A 116 10.40 -7.16 15.20
N GLU A 117 10.14 -8.42 14.86
CA GLU A 117 9.16 -8.81 13.86
C GLU A 117 8.19 -9.85 14.43
N CYS A 118 6.92 -9.72 14.06
CA CYS A 118 5.86 -10.69 14.36
C CYS A 118 5.30 -11.21 13.03
N ARG A 119 5.40 -12.52 12.78
CA ARG A 119 4.87 -13.14 11.56
C ARG A 119 3.43 -13.61 11.78
N VAL A 120 2.52 -13.06 10.99
CA VAL A 120 1.11 -13.45 10.96
C VAL A 120 0.91 -14.52 9.89
N ARG A 121 0.47 -15.72 10.28
CA ARG A 121 0.31 -16.88 9.37
C ARG A 121 -1.14 -17.26 9.07
N GLN A 122 -2.09 -16.66 9.79
CA GLN A 122 -3.52 -16.93 9.62
C GLN A 122 -4.25 -15.62 9.29
N PRO A 123 -5.30 -15.68 8.45
CA PRO A 123 -6.16 -14.53 8.19
C PRO A 123 -6.89 -14.10 9.47
N GLU A 124 -7.57 -12.95 9.40
CA GLU A 124 -8.37 -12.43 10.52
C GLU A 124 -7.56 -12.22 11.82
N PHE A 125 -6.31 -11.77 11.64
CA PHE A 125 -5.43 -11.46 12.76
C PHE A 125 -5.98 -10.33 13.64
N VAL A 126 -6.78 -9.42 13.10
CA VAL A 126 -7.61 -8.49 13.88
C VAL A 126 -8.92 -8.27 13.13
N PRO A 127 -10.00 -7.82 13.79
CA PRO A 127 -11.19 -7.37 13.10
C PRO A 127 -10.85 -6.30 12.06
N ASN A 128 -11.42 -6.41 10.85
CA ASN A 128 -11.18 -5.43 9.80
C ASN A 128 -12.04 -4.17 10.03
N THR A 129 -11.55 -3.27 10.89
CA THR A 129 -12.22 -1.99 11.17
C THR A 129 -11.96 -0.93 10.10
N LEU A 130 -11.00 -1.16 9.20
CA LEU A 130 -10.51 -0.17 8.24
C LEU A 130 -11.21 -0.18 6.89
N ALA A 131 -11.65 -1.34 6.41
CA ALA A 131 -12.19 -1.45 5.06
C ALA A 131 -13.41 -0.55 4.81
N ASP A 132 -14.36 -0.52 5.74
CA ASP A 132 -15.60 0.24 5.55
C ASP A 132 -15.40 1.76 5.64
N PRO A 133 -14.66 2.32 6.62
CA PRO A 133 -14.31 3.75 6.62
C PRO A 133 -13.55 4.18 5.37
N LEU A 134 -12.57 3.38 4.91
CA LEU A 134 -11.81 3.70 3.70
C LEU A 134 -12.68 3.65 2.44
N ARG A 135 -13.59 2.67 2.34
CA ARG A 135 -14.52 2.57 1.20
C ARG A 135 -15.50 3.75 1.18
N ARG A 136 -15.97 4.21 2.34
CA ARG A 136 -16.82 5.41 2.44
C ARG A 136 -16.07 6.67 2.04
N LEU A 137 -14.84 6.85 2.53
CA LEU A 137 -13.99 7.96 2.12
C LEU A 137 -13.72 7.95 0.61
N TRP A 138 -13.43 6.78 0.05
CA TRP A 138 -13.24 6.62 -1.39
C TRP A 138 -14.49 7.05 -2.17
N GLY A 139 -15.69 6.64 -1.76
CA GLY A 139 -16.93 7.07 -2.41
C GLY A 139 -17.17 8.58 -2.35
N GLU A 140 -16.82 9.23 -1.23
CA GLU A 140 -16.89 10.69 -1.13
C GLU A 140 -15.90 11.40 -2.07
N ILE A 141 -14.67 10.88 -2.17
CA ILE A 141 -13.64 11.39 -3.08
C ILE A 141 -14.07 11.21 -4.54
N ASP A 142 -14.59 10.03 -4.90
CA ASP A 142 -15.07 9.73 -6.24
C ASP A 142 -16.23 10.65 -6.65
N SER A 143 -17.18 10.89 -5.74
CA SER A 143 -18.26 11.85 -5.97
C SER A 143 -17.75 13.28 -6.18
N ILE A 144 -16.73 13.71 -5.43
CA ILE A 144 -16.09 15.02 -5.63
C ILE A 144 -15.39 15.08 -7.00
N ALA A 145 -14.67 14.02 -7.37
CA ALA A 145 -13.95 13.94 -8.63
C ALA A 145 -14.91 13.96 -9.84
N ALA A 146 -16.08 13.33 -9.72
CA ALA A 146 -17.12 13.35 -10.75
C ALA A 146 -17.68 14.76 -11.00
N GLU A 147 -17.84 15.56 -9.95
CA GLU A 147 -18.38 16.92 -10.04
C GLU A 147 -17.33 17.99 -10.35
N THR A 148 -16.05 17.63 -10.28
CA THR A 148 -14.96 18.55 -10.59
C THR A 148 -14.73 18.62 -12.10
N GLU A 149 -15.00 19.79 -12.70
CA GLU A 149 -14.82 20.04 -14.14
C GLU A 149 -13.33 20.23 -14.54
N SER A 150 -12.47 20.59 -13.59
CA SER A 150 -11.03 20.82 -13.83
C SER A 150 -10.23 19.52 -13.84
N GLU A 151 -9.61 19.21 -14.99
CA GLU A 151 -8.82 18.00 -15.21
C GLU A 151 -7.61 17.88 -14.27
N THR A 152 -6.96 19.01 -13.93
CA THR A 152 -5.83 19.04 -12.99
C THR A 152 -6.24 18.73 -11.55
N THR A 153 -7.42 19.18 -11.14
CA THR A 153 -7.96 18.96 -9.80
C THR A 153 -8.51 17.54 -9.65
N ARG A 154 -9.06 16.97 -10.72
CA ARG A 154 -9.45 15.56 -10.78
C ARG A 154 -8.23 14.63 -10.65
N ALA A 155 -7.11 14.97 -11.29
CA ALA A 155 -5.88 14.20 -11.20
C ALA A 155 -5.23 14.19 -9.80
N GLU A 156 -5.51 15.18 -8.94
CA GLU A 156 -5.05 15.17 -7.54
C GLU A 156 -5.92 14.29 -6.62
N LEU A 157 -7.10 13.88 -7.09
CA LEU A 157 -8.07 13.05 -6.34
C LEU A 157 -8.03 11.56 -6.74
N GLN A 158 -7.44 11.23 -7.90
CA GLN A 158 -7.28 9.86 -8.43
C GLN A 158 -5.86 9.32 -8.17
#